data_AF-A0A7U8B3L7-F1
#
_entry.id   AF-A0A7U8B3L7-F1
#
_cell.length_a   1.000
_cell.length_b   1.000
_cell.length_c   1.000
_cell.angle_alpha   90.00
_cell.angle_beta   90.00
_cell.angle_gamma   90.00
#
_symmetry.space_group_name_H-M   'P 1'
#
loop_
_entity.id
_entity.type
_entity.pdbx_description
1 polymer ?
#
loop_
_entity_poly.entity_id
_entity_poly.type
_entity_poly.pdbx_seq_one_letter_code
_entity_poly.pdbx_strand_id
1 'polypeptide(L)'
;MIPLTLAKVNFDELNINNLSKRALLESLKIFYKKDDISYFDFLESKGINYFKNFKNIFELNNELNAEIKIFNDLASKEELMGFDFKASSLLKRNLKTLSDNDYYKLNLDLRELNSNDDFTKIKDIFLNLNSISLVDFKEVGEQRLSLIYNKRGVSIYNDEFVLANARDNINLLENFKEAKDNNFIVARFILELARKFKEENINESFSYKFSSNGTEVIKDIDEIIYWGSLNKEEKEELKAKAKEQNGLNEKAIQIAKKEIKDEINAQRASLAKDSTTKSLEEQKTPVRLANIKTLNEEPPKNPKQEENPQEKIEKIINESFELYYQKELEKTQIRLEKAKKDSFNAYDDLKMNLNNGLSIIEALKIIQQKYRNEDTINFASLLFSKDILNIKEKELELKSLKEELESSYHIQNTLNDEITKREETISKLKGTIQVKVNEMTALKLEFEEEIESLKEAELKFKELEKHTKEQDEIITDLDNENQSLSDENKALKEEKIKLEANHSFLQNTLKEYKEKEAFYKQELSNLKSLEKKAMSLELENENLKTKEQGFKEELLELNGKLKDSFRQEFELERLNLENTHLKNSLKESNDKEQTYKERIAKLESQLESFLNQALKAQEEPKKELRSRDILGGV
;
A
#
# COMPACT_ATOMS: atom_id res chain seq x y z
N MET A 1 -45.67 27.24 26.45
CA MET A 1 -46.43 28.47 26.11
C MET A 1 -46.06 28.89 24.70
N ILE A 2 -46.97 29.47 23.93
CA ILE A 2 -46.77 29.90 22.53
C ILE A 2 -46.94 31.42 22.42
N PRO A 3 -45.84 32.21 22.43
CA PRO A 3 -45.89 33.64 22.19
C PRO A 3 -46.29 33.98 20.76
N LEU A 4 -47.23 34.90 20.61
CA LEU A 4 -47.71 35.43 19.33
C LEU A 4 -47.19 36.84 19.06
N THR A 5 -46.80 37.11 17.82
CA THR A 5 -46.43 38.45 17.34
C THR A 5 -47.09 38.75 16.00
N LEU A 6 -47.43 40.01 15.76
CA LEU A 6 -48.06 40.47 14.51
C LEU A 6 -47.26 41.62 13.91
N ALA A 7 -46.88 41.50 12.65
CA ALA A 7 -46.17 42.53 11.88
C ALA A 7 -46.88 42.77 10.54
N LYS A 8 -46.62 43.92 9.91
CA LYS A 8 -46.90 44.14 8.48
C LYS A 8 -45.77 43.54 7.66
N VAL A 9 -46.09 43.07 6.44
CA VAL A 9 -45.12 42.46 5.52
C VAL A 9 -45.03 43.31 4.27
N ASN A 10 -43.85 43.43 3.67
CA ASN A 10 -43.80 43.95 2.31
C ASN A 10 -44.27 42.88 1.31
N PHE A 11 -45.09 43.27 0.35
CA PHE A 11 -45.64 42.35 -0.65
C PHE A 11 -44.55 41.68 -1.51
N ASP A 12 -43.44 42.37 -1.76
CA ASP A 12 -42.29 41.84 -2.51
C ASP A 12 -41.56 40.69 -1.79
N GLU A 13 -41.74 40.54 -0.48
CA GLU A 13 -41.12 39.51 0.35
C GLU A 13 -41.92 38.18 0.35
N LEU A 14 -43.11 38.16 -0.27
CA LEU A 14 -44.01 37.01 -0.25
C LEU A 14 -43.60 35.95 -1.27
N ASN A 15 -43.23 34.76 -0.77
CA ASN A 15 -42.93 33.61 -1.62
C ASN A 15 -44.22 32.90 -2.07
N ILE A 16 -44.45 32.85 -3.39
CA ILE A 16 -45.61 32.19 -4.01
C ILE A 16 -45.72 30.69 -3.68
N ASN A 17 -44.59 30.01 -3.43
CA ASN A 17 -44.57 28.59 -3.07
C ASN A 17 -45.17 28.30 -1.68
N ASN A 18 -45.33 29.33 -0.85
CA ASN A 18 -45.86 29.21 0.51
C ASN A 18 -47.39 29.39 0.56
N LEU A 19 -48.07 29.60 -0.58
CA LEU A 19 -49.52 29.84 -0.68
C LEU A 19 -50.29 28.64 -0.13
N SER A 20 -51.07 28.82 0.94
CA SER A 20 -51.63 27.68 1.69
C SER A 20 -52.89 27.06 1.09
N LYS A 21 -53.59 27.75 0.18
CA LYS A 21 -54.86 27.31 -0.43
C LYS A 21 -55.12 28.03 -1.75
N ARG A 22 -56.20 27.70 -2.47
CA ARG A 22 -56.68 28.44 -3.66
C ARG A 22 -57.37 29.77 -3.29
N ALA A 23 -56.63 30.60 -2.54
CA ALA A 23 -56.87 32.01 -2.20
C ALA A 23 -58.35 32.45 -2.20
N LEU A 24 -58.72 33.34 -3.12
CA LEU A 24 -60.06 33.94 -3.22
C LEU A 24 -61.16 32.87 -3.35
N LEU A 25 -60.90 31.84 -4.16
CA LEU A 25 -61.91 30.86 -4.58
C LEU A 25 -62.33 29.98 -3.40
N GLU A 26 -61.37 29.34 -2.70
CA GLU A 26 -61.67 28.60 -1.47
C GLU A 26 -62.29 29.49 -0.37
N SER A 27 -61.88 30.77 -0.31
CA SER A 27 -62.40 31.71 0.70
C SER A 27 -63.82 32.18 0.40
N LEU A 28 -64.24 32.22 -0.88
CA LEU A 28 -65.61 32.53 -1.30
C LEU A 28 -66.53 31.31 -1.32
N LYS A 29 -65.98 30.09 -1.36
CA LYS A 29 -66.73 28.82 -1.34
C LYS A 29 -67.71 28.71 -0.16
N ILE A 30 -67.39 29.30 0.99
CA ILE A 30 -68.26 29.38 2.19
C ILE A 30 -69.62 30.10 1.94
N PHE A 31 -69.73 30.87 0.86
CA PHE A 31 -70.98 31.51 0.43
C PHE A 31 -71.79 30.66 -0.58
N TYR A 32 -71.25 29.53 -1.04
CA TYR A 32 -71.87 28.64 -2.02
C TYR A 32 -72.70 27.55 -1.34
N LYS A 33 -73.85 27.20 -1.92
CA LYS A 33 -74.84 26.29 -1.31
C LYS A 33 -74.93 24.90 -1.94
N LYS A 34 -74.29 24.68 -3.08
CA LYS A 34 -74.21 23.36 -3.71
C LYS A 34 -72.87 22.68 -3.36
N ASP A 35 -72.70 21.49 -3.90
CA ASP A 35 -71.49 20.68 -3.86
C ASP A 35 -70.28 21.34 -4.58
N ASP A 36 -69.12 20.76 -4.34
CA ASP A 36 -67.82 21.17 -4.89
C ASP A 36 -67.76 21.11 -6.43
N ILE A 37 -68.41 20.13 -7.06
CA ILE A 37 -68.36 19.95 -8.53
C ILE A 37 -69.18 21.07 -9.18
N SER A 38 -70.40 21.30 -8.69
CA SER A 38 -71.21 22.47 -9.05
C SER A 38 -70.47 23.80 -8.89
N TYR A 39 -69.57 23.92 -7.90
CA TYR A 39 -68.76 25.11 -7.69
C TYR A 39 -67.67 25.27 -8.78
N PHE A 40 -66.95 24.20 -9.11
CA PHE A 40 -65.93 24.23 -10.16
C PHE A 40 -66.54 24.45 -11.55
N ASP A 41 -67.65 23.77 -11.86
CA ASP A 41 -68.42 23.98 -13.10
C ASP A 41 -68.87 25.45 -13.25
N PHE A 42 -69.32 26.07 -12.15
CA PHE A 42 -69.68 27.49 -12.13
C PHE A 42 -68.47 28.38 -12.43
N LEU A 43 -67.31 28.14 -11.81
CA LEU A 43 -66.09 28.93 -12.05
C LEU A 43 -65.63 28.82 -13.52
N GLU A 44 -65.57 27.60 -14.06
CA GLU A 44 -65.16 27.37 -15.45
C GLU A 44 -66.15 28.02 -16.44
N SER A 45 -67.46 27.94 -16.18
CA SER A 45 -68.49 28.62 -16.99
C SER A 45 -68.37 30.16 -17.03
N LYS A 46 -67.63 30.74 -16.07
CA LYS A 46 -67.32 32.18 -15.97
C LYS A 46 -65.85 32.51 -16.31
N GLY A 47 -65.09 31.54 -16.82
CA GLY A 47 -63.71 31.72 -17.27
C GLY A 47 -62.66 31.74 -16.16
N ILE A 48 -63.00 31.33 -14.94
CA ILE A 48 -62.08 31.28 -13.79
C ILE A 48 -61.48 29.87 -13.68
N ASN A 49 -60.16 29.75 -13.87
CA ASN A 49 -59.47 28.46 -13.77
C ASN A 49 -58.98 28.20 -12.34
N TYR A 50 -59.77 27.42 -11.58
CA TYR A 50 -59.48 27.03 -10.19
C TYR A 50 -58.10 26.36 -9.99
N PHE A 51 -57.59 25.67 -11.02
CA PHE A 51 -56.31 24.94 -10.97
C PHE A 51 -55.13 25.73 -11.56
N LYS A 52 -55.31 27.04 -11.86
CA LYS A 52 -54.23 27.90 -12.37
C LYS A 52 -53.05 27.96 -11.40
N ASN A 53 -51.84 27.73 -11.89
CA ASN A 53 -50.61 27.87 -11.12
C ASN A 53 -49.91 29.19 -11.48
N PHE A 54 -49.36 29.87 -10.48
CA PHE A 54 -48.75 31.19 -10.59
C PHE A 54 -47.23 31.11 -10.46
N LYS A 55 -46.48 31.87 -11.25
CA LYS A 55 -45.00 31.88 -11.27
C LYS A 55 -44.40 32.82 -10.25
N ASN A 56 -45.14 33.84 -9.82
CA ASN A 56 -44.73 34.84 -8.84
C ASN A 56 -45.94 35.52 -8.19
N ILE A 57 -45.68 36.31 -7.14
CA ILE A 57 -46.70 36.98 -6.34
C ILE A 57 -47.48 38.06 -7.12
N PHE A 58 -46.83 38.76 -8.07
CA PHE A 58 -47.48 39.78 -8.90
C PHE A 58 -48.48 39.16 -9.90
N GLU A 59 -48.16 37.99 -10.47
CA GLU A 59 -49.09 37.23 -11.32
C GLU A 59 -50.34 36.80 -10.53
N LEU A 60 -50.16 36.31 -9.30
CA LEU A 60 -51.27 36.00 -8.38
C LEU A 60 -52.13 37.23 -8.09
N ASN A 61 -51.54 38.36 -7.67
CA ASN A 61 -52.30 39.56 -7.31
C ASN A 61 -53.00 40.21 -8.51
N ASN A 62 -52.43 40.12 -9.72
CA ASN A 62 -53.13 40.52 -10.95
C ASN A 62 -54.35 39.61 -11.24
N GLU A 63 -54.22 38.29 -11.09
CA GLU A 63 -55.34 37.37 -11.29
C GLU A 63 -56.44 37.58 -10.25
N LEU A 64 -56.10 37.63 -8.95
CA LEU A 64 -57.07 37.86 -7.87
C LEU A 64 -57.85 39.16 -8.08
N ASN A 65 -57.20 40.22 -8.57
CA ASN A 65 -57.85 41.49 -8.91
C ASN A 65 -58.65 41.46 -10.23
N ALA A 66 -58.47 40.45 -11.09
CA ALA A 66 -59.34 40.15 -12.22
C ALA A 66 -60.55 39.31 -11.79
N GLU A 67 -60.34 38.24 -11.02
CA GLU A 67 -61.41 37.42 -10.42
C GLU A 67 -62.35 38.27 -9.56
N ILE A 68 -61.82 39.17 -8.72
CA ILE A 68 -62.61 40.13 -7.93
C ILE A 68 -63.50 41.02 -8.81
N LYS A 69 -63.09 41.38 -10.03
CA LYS A 69 -63.94 42.12 -10.98
C LYS A 69 -65.05 41.22 -11.52
N ILE A 70 -64.71 39.99 -11.95
CA ILE A 70 -65.69 39.01 -12.42
C ILE A 70 -66.76 38.76 -11.34
N PHE A 71 -66.37 38.50 -10.09
CA PHE A 71 -67.33 38.33 -8.99
C PHE A 71 -68.19 39.57 -8.71
N ASN A 72 -67.62 40.78 -8.81
CA ASN A 72 -68.40 42.02 -8.64
C ASN A 72 -69.36 42.30 -9.79
N ASP A 73 -68.98 41.99 -11.03
CA ASP A 73 -69.86 42.12 -12.20
C ASP A 73 -71.00 41.10 -12.13
N LEU A 74 -70.72 39.85 -11.77
CA LEU A 74 -71.74 38.82 -11.55
C LEU A 74 -72.67 39.16 -10.37
N ALA A 75 -72.13 39.67 -9.26
CA ALA A 75 -72.93 40.19 -8.14
C ALA A 75 -73.78 41.41 -8.54
N SER A 76 -73.32 42.20 -9.51
CA SER A 76 -74.04 43.38 -9.99
C SER A 76 -75.15 43.07 -10.99
N LYS A 77 -75.04 41.95 -11.71
CA LYS A 77 -76.04 41.40 -12.66
C LYS A 77 -76.95 40.33 -12.06
N GLU A 78 -76.75 39.98 -10.79
CA GLU A 78 -77.46 38.90 -10.08
C GLU A 78 -77.21 37.48 -10.67
N GLU A 79 -76.10 37.30 -11.40
CA GLU A 79 -75.70 36.05 -12.07
C GLU A 79 -75.00 35.01 -11.16
N LEU A 80 -74.91 35.26 -9.84
CA LEU A 80 -74.23 34.37 -8.87
C LEU A 80 -75.07 33.12 -8.52
N MET A 81 -75.37 32.30 -9.52
CA MET A 81 -76.16 31.07 -9.34
C MET A 81 -75.49 30.09 -8.35
N GLY A 82 -76.21 29.73 -7.29
CA GLY A 82 -75.74 28.80 -6.25
C GLY A 82 -75.12 29.48 -5.02
N PHE A 83 -74.88 30.80 -5.03
CA PHE A 83 -74.49 31.56 -3.83
C PHE A 83 -75.70 31.90 -2.95
N ASP A 84 -75.48 32.20 -1.67
CA ASP A 84 -76.50 32.82 -0.83
C ASP A 84 -76.83 34.25 -1.30
N PHE A 85 -78.11 34.60 -1.34
CA PHE A 85 -78.59 35.95 -1.66
C PHE A 85 -78.00 37.03 -0.72
N LYS A 86 -77.82 36.73 0.57
CA LYS A 86 -77.10 37.60 1.53
C LYS A 86 -75.65 37.83 1.11
N ALA A 87 -74.99 36.80 0.56
CA ALA A 87 -73.60 36.89 0.12
C ALA A 87 -73.45 37.74 -1.15
N SER A 88 -74.37 37.64 -2.12
CA SER A 88 -74.36 38.50 -3.33
C SER A 88 -74.32 40.00 -2.99
N SER A 89 -75.09 40.42 -1.99
CA SER A 89 -75.09 41.80 -1.47
C SER A 89 -73.76 42.18 -0.78
N LEU A 90 -73.18 41.25 -0.01
CA LEU A 90 -71.89 41.44 0.66
C LEU A 90 -70.73 41.54 -0.34
N LEU A 91 -70.70 40.69 -1.36
CA LEU A 91 -69.70 40.71 -2.43
C LEU A 91 -69.68 42.08 -3.10
N LYS A 92 -70.82 42.51 -3.64
CA LYS A 92 -71.00 43.81 -4.34
C LYS A 92 -70.58 45.04 -3.52
N ARG A 93 -70.68 44.97 -2.18
CA ARG A 93 -70.37 46.10 -1.28
C ARG A 93 -68.94 46.04 -0.70
N ASN A 94 -68.47 44.85 -0.36
CA ASN A 94 -67.29 44.65 0.48
C ASN A 94 -66.13 43.91 -0.22
N LEU A 95 -66.36 43.22 -1.36
CA LEU A 95 -65.28 42.66 -2.18
C LEU A 95 -64.69 43.78 -3.05
N LYS A 96 -63.51 44.28 -2.66
CA LYS A 96 -62.76 45.28 -3.43
C LYS A 96 -61.37 44.72 -3.71
N THR A 97 -60.70 45.29 -4.70
CA THR A 97 -59.32 44.97 -5.06
C THR A 97 -58.41 44.89 -3.83
N LEU A 98 -57.50 43.92 -3.86
CA LEU A 98 -56.47 43.77 -2.83
C LEU A 98 -55.37 44.81 -3.05
N SER A 99 -54.73 45.23 -1.96
CA SER A 99 -53.58 46.13 -2.00
C SER A 99 -52.39 45.45 -1.34
N ASP A 100 -51.22 45.73 -1.89
CA ASP A 100 -49.92 45.21 -1.47
C ASP A 100 -49.63 45.54 0.01
N ASN A 101 -50.17 46.68 0.51
CA ASN A 101 -50.07 47.12 1.90
C ASN A 101 -51.06 46.42 2.87
N ASP A 102 -51.86 45.46 2.41
CA ASP A 102 -52.91 44.80 3.22
C ASP A 102 -52.46 43.47 3.87
N TYR A 103 -51.19 43.10 3.79
CA TYR A 103 -50.65 41.82 4.29
C TYR A 103 -49.97 41.92 5.67
N TYR A 104 -50.26 40.94 6.53
CA TYR A 104 -49.79 40.86 7.91
C TYR A 104 -49.26 39.46 8.23
N LYS A 105 -48.22 39.37 9.06
CA LYS A 105 -47.57 38.13 9.49
C LYS A 105 -47.82 37.90 10.97
N LEU A 106 -48.63 36.89 11.28
CA LEU A 106 -48.76 36.32 12.62
C LEU A 106 -47.66 35.26 12.78
N ASN A 107 -46.67 35.51 13.63
CA ASN A 107 -45.68 34.48 14.01
C ASN A 107 -46.11 33.82 15.32
N LEU A 108 -46.07 32.48 15.34
CA LEU A 108 -46.14 31.62 16.50
C LEU A 108 -44.70 31.21 16.85
N ASP A 109 -44.21 31.57 18.03
CA ASP A 109 -42.89 31.17 18.50
C ASP A 109 -43.01 29.87 19.32
N LEU A 110 -42.27 28.82 18.93
CA LEU A 110 -42.36 27.49 19.53
C LEU A 110 -41.12 27.11 20.36
N ARG A 111 -40.24 28.09 20.64
CA ARG A 111 -38.99 27.90 21.41
C ARG A 111 -39.19 27.62 22.90
N GLU A 112 -40.42 27.81 23.42
CA GLU A 112 -40.80 27.58 24.81
C GLU A 112 -41.67 26.31 24.99
N LEU A 113 -41.63 25.39 24.00
CA LEU A 113 -42.22 24.05 24.11
C LEU A 113 -41.24 23.06 24.73
N ASN A 114 -41.74 22.17 25.59
CA ASN A 114 -40.92 21.19 26.31
C ASN A 114 -40.75 19.84 25.56
N SER A 115 -41.31 19.70 24.35
CA SER A 115 -41.53 18.39 23.69
C SER A 115 -41.35 18.47 22.16
N ASN A 116 -40.51 17.59 21.61
CA ASN A 116 -40.27 17.48 20.16
C ASN A 116 -41.41 16.75 19.41
N ASP A 117 -42.18 15.93 20.12
CA ASP A 117 -43.33 15.21 19.56
C ASP A 117 -44.47 16.19 19.29
N ASP A 118 -44.83 16.98 20.30
CA ASP A 118 -45.89 18.00 20.19
C ASP A 118 -45.50 19.10 19.19
N PHE A 119 -44.21 19.45 19.10
CA PHE A 119 -43.70 20.34 18.06
C PHE A 119 -44.00 19.84 16.63
N THR A 120 -43.94 18.52 16.40
CA THR A 120 -44.25 17.92 15.09
C THR A 120 -45.76 17.94 14.83
N LYS A 121 -46.58 17.54 15.81
CA LYS A 121 -48.05 17.63 15.71
C LYS A 121 -48.53 19.06 15.46
N ILE A 122 -47.97 20.05 16.17
CA ILE A 122 -48.29 21.48 15.99
C ILE A 122 -47.98 21.94 14.56
N LYS A 123 -46.88 21.46 13.95
CA LYS A 123 -46.56 21.73 12.54
C LYS A 123 -47.60 21.16 11.58
N ASP A 124 -47.98 19.89 11.76
CA ASP A 124 -48.94 19.23 10.87
C ASP A 124 -50.34 19.83 11.02
N ILE A 125 -50.77 20.15 12.25
CA ILE A 125 -52.01 20.88 12.51
C ILE A 125 -51.99 22.25 11.81
N PHE A 126 -50.92 23.02 11.97
CA PHE A 126 -50.78 24.35 11.35
C PHE A 126 -50.80 24.28 9.82
N LEU A 127 -50.11 23.29 9.23
CA LEU A 127 -50.08 23.06 7.78
C LEU A 127 -51.46 22.71 7.22
N ASN A 128 -52.23 21.87 7.91
CA ASN A 128 -53.56 21.45 7.46
C ASN A 128 -54.69 22.48 7.71
N LEU A 129 -54.49 23.48 8.57
CA LEU A 129 -55.56 24.39 9.00
C LEU A 129 -55.63 25.68 8.16
N ASN A 130 -56.62 25.82 7.28
CA ASN A 130 -56.80 27.02 6.44
C ASN A 130 -57.30 28.22 7.27
N SER A 131 -56.79 29.42 7.00
CA SER A 131 -57.31 30.63 7.65
C SER A 131 -58.55 31.16 6.92
N ILE A 132 -59.29 32.04 7.60
CA ILE A 132 -60.44 32.75 7.03
C ILE A 132 -60.07 34.05 6.27
N SER A 133 -58.79 34.28 5.97
CA SER A 133 -58.37 35.35 5.05
C SER A 133 -58.71 35.00 3.59
N LEU A 134 -58.90 36.01 2.73
CA LEU A 134 -59.00 35.82 1.28
C LEU A 134 -57.71 35.31 0.64
N VAL A 135 -56.54 35.58 1.23
CA VAL A 135 -55.24 35.12 0.73
C VAL A 135 -54.34 34.84 1.93
N ASP A 136 -53.86 33.60 2.07
CA ASP A 136 -52.93 33.21 3.11
C ASP A 136 -51.73 32.41 2.57
N PHE A 137 -50.62 32.54 3.29
CA PHE A 137 -49.35 31.84 3.06
C PHE A 137 -48.85 31.30 4.40
N LYS A 138 -48.21 30.13 4.38
CA LYS A 138 -47.66 29.46 5.56
C LYS A 138 -46.15 29.29 5.42
N GLU A 139 -45.42 29.91 6.34
CA GLU A 139 -43.98 29.70 6.50
C GLU A 139 -43.70 28.81 7.70
N VAL A 140 -42.96 27.73 7.48
CA VAL A 140 -42.59 26.74 8.50
C VAL A 140 -41.08 26.77 8.69
N GLY A 141 -40.64 27.38 9.79
CA GLY A 141 -39.23 27.41 10.19
C GLY A 141 -38.85 26.27 11.14
N GLU A 142 -37.61 26.28 11.63
CA GLU A 142 -37.11 25.27 12.57
C GLU A 142 -37.77 25.32 13.94
N GLN A 143 -38.15 26.50 14.44
CA GLN A 143 -38.78 26.69 15.76
C GLN A 143 -39.86 27.80 15.77
N ARG A 144 -40.34 28.20 14.58
CA ARG A 144 -41.35 29.26 14.37
C ARG A 144 -42.26 28.90 13.22
N LEU A 145 -43.55 29.20 13.37
CA LEU A 145 -44.56 29.07 12.31
C LEU A 145 -45.11 30.46 12.03
N SER A 146 -45.30 30.83 10.76
CA SER A 146 -45.81 32.16 10.40
C SER A 146 -46.96 32.05 9.42
N LEU A 147 -48.13 32.54 9.81
CA LEU A 147 -49.26 32.76 8.92
C LEU A 147 -49.17 34.18 8.37
N ILE A 148 -48.88 34.32 7.09
CA ILE A 148 -49.00 35.60 6.39
C ILE A 148 -50.36 35.66 5.73
N TYR A 149 -51.16 36.68 6.02
CA TYR A 149 -52.55 36.75 5.58
C TYR A 149 -52.91 38.16 5.12
N ASN A 150 -53.80 38.26 4.12
CA ASN A 150 -54.41 39.53 3.76
C ASN A 150 -55.45 39.93 4.82
N LYS A 151 -55.49 41.20 5.22
CA LYS A 151 -56.41 41.69 6.25
C LYS A 151 -57.89 41.52 5.89
N ARG A 152 -58.24 41.29 4.62
CA ARG A 152 -59.61 40.99 4.20
C ARG A 152 -59.90 39.50 4.36
N GLY A 153 -60.94 39.19 5.11
CA GLY A 153 -61.36 37.81 5.39
C GLY A 153 -62.86 37.60 5.19
N VAL A 154 -63.22 36.32 5.10
CA VAL A 154 -64.59 35.84 4.92
C VAL A 154 -64.90 34.77 5.96
N SER A 155 -66.03 34.92 6.68
CA SER A 155 -66.43 33.98 7.73
C SER A 155 -67.96 33.93 7.90
N ILE A 156 -68.42 33.00 8.72
CA ILE A 156 -69.77 33.01 9.32
C ILE A 156 -69.57 33.26 10.82
N TYR A 157 -70.17 34.33 11.35
CA TYR A 157 -70.09 34.69 12.77
C TYR A 157 -71.49 34.92 13.33
N ASN A 158 -71.90 34.11 14.30
CA ASN A 158 -73.26 34.09 14.85
C ASN A 158 -74.34 34.03 13.74
N ASP A 159 -74.18 33.08 12.81
CA ASP A 159 -75.03 32.86 11.61
C ASP A 159 -75.14 34.04 10.61
N GLU A 160 -74.34 35.09 10.78
CA GLU A 160 -74.20 36.18 9.83
C GLU A 160 -72.93 36.03 8.97
N PHE A 161 -73.09 36.16 7.66
CA PHE A 161 -71.97 36.18 6.72
C PHE A 161 -71.15 37.47 6.89
N VAL A 162 -69.84 37.30 7.09
CA VAL A 162 -68.86 38.39 7.22
C VAL A 162 -67.97 38.39 5.99
N LEU A 163 -67.86 39.54 5.32
CA LEU A 163 -66.77 39.88 4.41
C LEU A 163 -66.28 41.26 4.81
N ALA A 164 -65.10 41.36 5.43
CA ALA A 164 -64.62 42.58 6.06
C ALA A 164 -63.08 42.63 6.14
N ASN A 165 -62.55 43.82 6.43
CA ASN A 165 -61.16 43.97 6.85
C ASN A 165 -61.06 43.75 8.36
N ALA A 166 -60.12 42.91 8.79
CA ALA A 166 -59.66 42.78 10.16
C ALA A 166 -58.89 44.02 10.62
N ARG A 167 -58.74 44.17 11.94
CA ARG A 167 -57.92 45.21 12.58
C ARG A 167 -56.46 44.77 12.78
N ASP A 168 -55.56 45.76 12.88
CA ASP A 168 -54.11 45.61 12.99
C ASP A 168 -53.59 45.02 14.34
N ASN A 169 -54.46 44.58 15.25
CA ASN A 169 -54.11 44.07 16.58
C ASN A 169 -54.20 42.53 16.66
N ILE A 170 -53.64 41.90 17.69
CA ILE A 170 -53.94 40.49 18.01
C ILE A 170 -55.21 40.41 18.89
N ASN A 171 -56.05 39.42 18.59
CA ASN A 171 -57.19 39.01 19.43
C ASN A 171 -57.08 37.51 19.67
N LEU A 172 -56.95 37.08 20.93
CA LEU A 172 -56.87 35.65 21.29
C LEU A 172 -58.25 34.96 21.43
N LEU A 173 -59.33 35.74 21.56
CA LEU A 173 -60.68 35.24 21.86
C LEU A 173 -61.71 35.75 20.83
N GLU A 174 -62.59 34.87 20.37
CA GLU A 174 -63.68 35.19 19.43
C GLU A 174 -64.93 35.77 20.15
N ASN A 175 -64.73 36.72 21.06
CA ASN A 175 -65.77 37.24 21.98
C ASN A 175 -66.37 38.61 21.59
N PHE A 176 -66.14 39.08 20.37
CA PHE A 176 -66.53 40.42 19.91
C PHE A 176 -68.01 40.55 19.50
N LYS A 177 -68.59 41.76 19.61
CA LYS A 177 -69.99 42.03 19.21
C LYS A 177 -70.17 42.01 17.69
N GLU A 178 -69.20 42.56 16.96
CA GLU A 178 -69.10 42.52 15.50
C GLU A 178 -67.67 42.16 15.08
N ALA A 179 -67.52 41.32 14.05
CA ALA A 179 -66.21 40.82 13.60
C ALA A 179 -65.28 41.93 13.04
N LYS A 180 -65.85 42.95 12.37
CA LYS A 180 -65.13 44.08 11.74
C LYS A 180 -64.32 44.96 12.72
N ASP A 181 -64.66 44.91 14.00
CA ASP A 181 -64.09 45.80 15.02
C ASP A 181 -62.85 45.21 15.69
N ASN A 182 -62.48 43.98 15.33
CA ASN A 182 -61.37 43.22 15.89
C ASN A 182 -60.62 42.48 14.77
N ASN A 183 -59.53 41.79 15.13
CA ASN A 183 -58.86 40.87 14.22
C ASN A 183 -59.53 39.48 14.27
N PHE A 184 -60.70 39.40 13.63
CA PHE A 184 -61.47 38.15 13.56
C PHE A 184 -60.72 37.02 12.84
N ILE A 185 -59.83 37.34 11.89
CA ILE A 185 -59.00 36.36 11.18
C ILE A 185 -58.07 35.63 12.15
N VAL A 186 -57.31 36.37 12.96
CA VAL A 186 -56.40 35.80 13.97
C VAL A 186 -57.18 35.11 15.08
N ALA A 187 -58.27 35.72 15.59
CA ALA A 187 -59.08 35.11 16.64
C ALA A 187 -59.68 33.76 16.21
N ARG A 188 -60.17 33.65 14.97
CA ARG A 188 -60.72 32.39 14.45
C ARG A 188 -59.64 31.35 14.18
N PHE A 189 -58.51 31.77 13.61
CA PHE A 189 -57.37 30.87 13.38
C PHE A 189 -56.86 30.25 14.70
N ILE A 190 -56.75 31.06 15.76
CA ILE A 190 -56.40 30.59 17.12
C ILE A 190 -57.47 29.65 17.70
N LEU A 191 -58.76 29.92 17.49
CA LEU A 191 -59.85 29.03 17.95
C LEU A 191 -59.79 27.65 17.30
N GLU A 192 -59.63 27.58 15.97
CA GLU A 192 -59.58 26.29 15.28
C GLU A 192 -58.25 25.55 15.58
N LEU A 193 -57.12 26.26 15.78
CA LEU A 193 -55.89 25.68 16.31
C LEU A 193 -56.11 25.09 17.72
N ALA A 194 -56.73 25.84 18.63
CA ALA A 194 -56.99 25.39 20.00
C ALA A 194 -57.87 24.12 20.03
N ARG A 195 -58.88 24.03 19.17
CA ARG A 195 -59.68 22.81 18.97
C ARG A 195 -58.81 21.62 18.55
N LYS A 196 -57.96 21.79 17.54
CA LYS A 196 -57.06 20.72 17.06
C LYS A 196 -55.99 20.34 18.08
N PHE A 197 -55.47 21.29 18.85
CA PHE A 197 -54.57 21.00 19.97
C PHE A 197 -55.28 20.17 21.05
N LYS A 198 -56.56 20.45 21.35
CA LYS A 198 -57.36 19.65 22.28
C LYS A 198 -57.67 18.24 21.75
N GLU A 199 -57.90 18.08 20.45
CA GLU A 199 -58.07 16.76 19.81
C GLU A 199 -56.79 15.90 19.95
N GLU A 200 -55.62 16.50 19.73
CA GLU A 200 -54.30 15.83 19.83
C GLU A 200 -53.70 15.82 21.26
N ASN A 201 -54.47 16.22 22.28
CA ASN A 201 -54.08 16.26 23.71
C ASN A 201 -52.89 17.19 24.04
N ILE A 202 -52.66 18.22 23.21
CA ILE A 202 -51.60 19.22 23.36
C ILE A 202 -52.06 20.29 24.37
N ASN A 203 -51.54 20.24 25.59
CA ASN A 203 -51.90 21.16 26.68
C ASN A 203 -51.03 22.43 26.69
N GLU A 204 -51.25 23.31 25.72
CA GLU A 204 -50.51 24.57 25.55
C GLU A 204 -51.38 25.82 25.75
N SER A 205 -50.74 26.97 25.91
CA SER A 205 -51.40 28.27 26.06
C SER A 205 -50.80 29.33 25.15
N PHE A 206 -51.63 30.22 24.61
CA PHE A 206 -51.22 31.29 23.69
C PHE A 206 -51.01 32.59 24.47
N SER A 207 -49.91 33.31 24.19
CA SER A 207 -49.67 34.63 24.79
C SER A 207 -49.48 35.74 23.75
N TYR A 208 -49.78 36.98 24.15
CA TYR A 208 -49.50 38.19 23.37
C TYR A 208 -49.11 39.35 24.28
N LYS A 209 -48.08 40.11 23.88
CA LYS A 209 -47.57 41.29 24.60
C LYS A 209 -48.00 42.58 23.91
N PHE A 210 -48.74 43.42 24.63
CA PHE A 210 -49.12 44.75 24.13
C PHE A 210 -47.89 45.66 24.01
N SER A 211 -47.57 46.09 22.79
CA SER A 211 -46.42 46.95 22.48
C SER A 211 -46.43 48.31 23.19
N SER A 212 -47.60 48.80 23.61
CA SER A 212 -47.77 50.08 24.31
C SER A 212 -47.58 50.01 25.83
N ASN A 213 -47.78 48.82 26.44
CA ASN A 213 -47.91 48.68 27.90
C ASN A 213 -46.97 47.62 28.50
N GLY A 214 -46.39 46.73 27.69
CA GLY A 214 -45.63 45.55 28.15
C GLY A 214 -46.50 44.44 28.77
N THR A 215 -47.79 44.69 28.99
CA THR A 215 -48.74 43.71 29.55
C THR A 215 -48.87 42.49 28.64
N GLU A 216 -48.63 41.31 29.21
CA GLU A 216 -48.84 40.02 28.57
C GLU A 216 -50.26 39.53 28.88
N VAL A 217 -50.98 39.14 27.83
CA VAL A 217 -52.26 38.40 27.94
C VAL A 217 -51.96 36.95 27.58
N ILE A 218 -52.20 36.03 28.52
CA ILE A 218 -52.12 34.59 28.32
C ILE A 218 -53.54 34.04 28.25
N LYS A 219 -53.80 33.10 27.33
CA LYS A 219 -55.07 32.39 27.21
C LYS A 219 -54.85 30.91 26.94
N ASP A 220 -55.45 30.08 27.77
CA ASP A 220 -55.40 28.63 27.67
C ASP A 220 -56.41 28.12 26.64
N ILE A 221 -56.13 26.96 26.05
CA ILE A 221 -56.97 26.30 25.02
C ILE A 221 -58.44 26.22 25.44
N ASP A 222 -58.73 25.85 26.69
CA ASP A 222 -60.10 25.71 27.17
C ASP A 222 -60.86 27.04 27.28
N GLU A 223 -60.20 28.14 27.68
CA GLU A 223 -60.85 29.46 27.66
C GLU A 223 -61.13 29.91 26.21
N ILE A 224 -60.20 29.66 25.29
CA ILE A 224 -60.36 29.99 23.87
C ILE A 224 -61.54 29.22 23.26
N ILE A 225 -61.60 27.90 23.48
CA ILE A 225 -62.70 27.04 23.01
C ILE A 225 -64.04 27.46 23.65
N TYR A 226 -64.05 27.74 24.95
CA TYR A 226 -65.24 28.21 25.66
C TYR A 226 -65.81 29.48 25.02
N TRP A 227 -65.02 30.56 24.92
CA TRP A 227 -65.47 31.78 24.24
C TRP A 227 -65.82 31.58 22.75
N GLY A 228 -65.21 30.60 22.07
CA GLY A 228 -65.56 30.21 20.71
C GLY A 228 -66.89 29.45 20.57
N SER A 229 -67.36 28.80 21.63
CA SER A 229 -68.61 28.03 21.66
C SER A 229 -69.86 28.85 22.04
N LEU A 230 -69.68 29.98 22.73
CA LEU A 230 -70.79 30.80 23.23
C LEU A 230 -71.50 31.61 22.12
N ASN A 231 -72.82 31.72 22.26
CA ASN A 231 -73.69 32.56 21.45
C ASN A 231 -73.55 34.05 21.78
N LYS A 232 -74.11 34.89 20.92
CA LYS A 232 -74.05 36.36 21.01
C LYS A 232 -74.57 36.92 22.34
N GLU A 233 -75.67 36.37 22.86
CA GLU A 233 -76.31 36.86 24.09
C GLU A 233 -75.49 36.46 25.34
N GLU A 234 -75.06 35.20 25.43
CA GLU A 234 -74.18 34.68 26.49
C GLU A 234 -72.85 35.46 26.56
N LYS A 235 -72.27 35.80 25.40
CA LYS A 235 -71.08 36.65 25.28
C LYS A 235 -71.28 38.07 25.81
N GLU A 236 -72.49 38.62 25.73
CA GLU A 236 -72.80 39.95 26.28
C GLU A 236 -73.10 39.88 27.79
N GLU A 237 -73.78 38.83 28.27
CA GLU A 237 -74.06 38.63 29.69
C GLU A 237 -72.79 38.41 30.53
N LEU A 238 -71.89 37.50 30.12
CA LEU A 238 -70.63 37.28 30.82
C LEU A 238 -69.75 38.54 30.85
N LYS A 239 -69.82 39.36 29.79
CA LYS A 239 -69.12 40.65 29.73
C LYS A 239 -69.77 41.74 30.59
N ALA A 240 -71.05 41.63 30.94
CA ALA A 240 -71.66 42.47 31.95
C ALA A 240 -71.16 42.06 33.35
N LYS A 241 -71.31 40.78 33.70
CA LYS A 241 -70.88 40.20 35.00
C LYS A 241 -69.39 40.47 35.29
N ALA A 242 -68.51 40.28 34.31
CA ALA A 242 -67.08 40.56 34.48
C ALA A 242 -66.76 42.06 34.70
N LYS A 243 -67.52 42.98 34.08
CA LYS A 243 -67.36 44.43 34.34
C LYS A 243 -67.84 44.81 35.73
N GLU A 244 -68.93 44.21 36.17
CA GLU A 244 -69.54 44.42 37.49
C GLU A 244 -68.61 43.98 38.62
N GLN A 245 -68.07 42.75 38.52
CA GLN A 245 -67.06 42.24 39.46
C GLN A 245 -65.77 43.06 39.46
N ASN A 246 -65.25 43.47 38.30
CA ASN A 246 -64.09 44.37 38.25
C ASN A 246 -64.39 45.73 38.90
N GLY A 247 -65.57 46.29 38.67
CA GLY A 247 -66.02 47.54 39.30
C GLY A 247 -66.29 47.43 40.79
N LEU A 248 -66.61 46.24 41.32
CA LEU A 248 -66.65 45.95 42.76
C LEU A 248 -65.23 45.88 43.34
N ASN A 249 -64.32 45.15 42.69
CA ASN A 249 -62.95 44.99 43.17
C ASN A 249 -62.16 46.32 43.15
N GLU A 250 -62.31 47.15 42.11
CA GLU A 250 -61.71 48.49 42.08
C GLU A 250 -62.16 49.37 43.26
N LYS A 251 -63.44 49.27 43.67
CA LYS A 251 -63.96 49.95 44.88
C LYS A 251 -63.35 49.34 46.14
N ALA A 252 -63.29 48.01 46.25
CA ALA A 252 -62.68 47.30 47.39
C ALA A 252 -61.23 47.76 47.61
N ILE A 253 -60.42 47.77 46.55
CA ILE A 253 -59.03 48.21 46.53
C ILE A 253 -58.89 49.68 46.96
N GLN A 254 -59.76 50.58 46.48
CA GLN A 254 -59.73 52.00 46.88
C GLN A 254 -60.08 52.20 48.36
N ILE A 255 -61.08 51.47 48.87
CA ILE A 255 -61.48 51.54 50.28
C ILE A 255 -60.37 50.94 51.17
N ALA A 256 -59.82 49.77 50.83
CA ALA A 256 -58.73 49.14 51.57
C ALA A 256 -57.49 50.05 51.67
N LYS A 257 -57.09 50.67 50.55
CA LYS A 257 -55.97 51.64 50.51
C LYS A 257 -56.25 52.88 51.36
N LYS A 258 -57.51 53.34 51.45
CA LYS A 258 -57.90 54.45 52.34
C LYS A 258 -57.84 54.03 53.81
N GLU A 259 -58.46 52.91 54.18
CA GLU A 259 -58.44 52.40 55.57
C GLU A 259 -57.01 52.19 56.09
N ILE A 260 -56.13 51.56 55.31
CA ILE A 260 -54.71 51.37 55.71
C ILE A 260 -54.00 52.72 55.91
N LYS A 261 -54.28 53.71 55.06
CA LYS A 261 -53.69 55.05 55.20
C LYS A 261 -54.17 55.74 56.48
N ASP A 262 -55.45 55.60 56.81
CA ASP A 262 -56.05 56.22 57.99
C ASP A 262 -55.65 55.47 59.29
N GLU A 263 -55.49 54.15 59.26
CA GLU A 263 -54.85 53.34 60.32
C GLU A 263 -53.40 53.79 60.58
N ILE A 264 -52.58 53.95 59.52
CA ILE A 264 -51.19 54.43 59.63
C ILE A 264 -51.13 55.86 60.17
N ASN A 265 -52.09 56.72 59.80
CA ASN A 265 -52.19 58.07 60.36
C ASN A 265 -52.55 58.05 61.85
N ALA A 266 -53.46 57.18 62.28
CA ALA A 266 -53.86 57.03 63.68
C ALA A 266 -52.75 56.43 64.56
N GLN A 267 -51.88 55.59 64.00
CA GLN A 267 -50.72 55.01 64.72
C GLN A 267 -49.53 55.97 64.86
N ARG A 268 -49.52 57.13 64.19
CA ARG A 268 -48.46 58.13 64.35
C ARG A 268 -48.64 58.91 65.64
N ALA A 269 -47.89 58.52 66.67
CA ALA A 269 -47.73 59.28 67.92
C ALA A 269 -46.92 60.58 67.68
N SER A 270 -47.50 61.50 66.94
CA SER A 270 -47.03 62.86 66.66
C SER A 270 -48.24 63.78 66.79
N LEU A 271 -48.03 65.05 67.17
CA LEU A 271 -49.12 65.98 67.54
C LEU A 271 -50.32 65.89 66.58
N ALA A 272 -51.52 65.80 67.17
CA ALA A 272 -52.76 65.95 66.41
C ALA A 272 -52.70 67.25 65.61
N LYS A 273 -52.99 67.18 64.30
CA LYS A 273 -52.96 68.36 63.42
C LYS A 273 -53.84 69.47 64.01
N ASP A 274 -53.30 70.68 64.08
CA ASP A 274 -53.97 71.81 64.72
C ASP A 274 -55.40 72.01 64.23
N SER A 275 -56.31 72.21 65.19
CA SER A 275 -57.75 72.12 65.01
C SER A 275 -58.36 73.42 64.47
N THR A 276 -58.13 73.73 63.20
CA THR A 276 -58.78 74.85 62.50
C THR A 276 -59.42 74.47 61.16
N THR A 277 -60.53 73.73 61.21
CA THR A 277 -61.83 74.22 60.68
C THR A 277 -63.00 73.29 61.03
N LYS A 278 -64.05 73.90 61.61
CA LYS A 278 -65.45 73.44 61.67
C LYS A 278 -65.73 72.00 62.13
N SER A 279 -66.08 71.88 63.41
CA SER A 279 -66.78 70.74 63.99
C SER A 279 -68.08 70.40 63.25
N LEU A 280 -68.32 69.12 62.97
CA LEU A 280 -69.41 68.30 63.55
C LEU A 280 -69.45 66.89 62.92
N GLU A 281 -69.59 65.87 63.77
CA GLU A 281 -70.22 64.56 63.47
C GLU A 281 -69.73 63.70 62.27
N GLU A 282 -68.45 63.32 62.25
CA GLU A 282 -68.02 62.01 61.70
C GLU A 282 -67.28 61.16 62.75
N GLN A 283 -67.87 61.01 63.94
CA GLN A 283 -67.50 59.92 64.85
C GLN A 283 -67.92 58.59 64.22
N LYS A 284 -66.96 57.64 64.07
CA LYS A 284 -67.18 56.21 63.77
C LYS A 284 -68.50 55.91 63.04
N THR A 285 -68.61 56.22 61.76
CA THR A 285 -69.70 55.66 60.97
C THR A 285 -69.56 54.14 60.97
N PRO A 286 -70.51 53.34 61.53
CA PRO A 286 -70.66 51.97 61.05
C PRO A 286 -70.94 52.02 59.55
N VAL A 287 -70.77 50.90 58.84
CA VAL A 287 -71.02 50.80 57.39
C VAL A 287 -72.34 51.52 57.07
N ARG A 288 -72.25 52.65 56.35
CA ARG A 288 -73.43 53.44 56.01
C ARG A 288 -74.31 52.54 55.15
N LEU A 289 -75.44 52.10 55.72
CA LEU A 289 -76.53 51.47 54.98
C LEU A 289 -76.77 52.30 53.71
N ALA A 290 -76.62 51.67 52.54
CA ALA A 290 -76.70 52.39 51.28
C ALA A 290 -78.01 53.17 51.21
N ASN A 291 -77.94 54.45 50.81
CA ASN A 291 -79.02 55.41 51.02
C ASN A 291 -80.35 54.90 50.44
N ILE A 292 -81.30 54.54 51.32
CA ILE A 292 -82.68 54.17 50.96
C ILE A 292 -83.36 55.26 50.09
N LYS A 293 -82.83 56.49 50.07
CA LYS A 293 -83.25 57.58 49.18
C LYS A 293 -83.16 57.27 47.68
N THR A 294 -82.27 56.38 47.21
CA THR A 294 -82.16 56.04 45.78
C THR A 294 -83.24 55.08 45.27
N LEU A 295 -84.20 54.67 46.13
CA LEU A 295 -85.42 53.95 45.69
C LEU A 295 -86.47 54.85 45.01
N ASN A 296 -86.29 56.19 45.06
CA ASN A 296 -87.26 57.17 44.55
C ASN A 296 -86.78 57.97 43.32
N GLU A 297 -85.64 57.62 42.72
CA GLU A 297 -85.21 58.19 41.44
C GLU A 297 -85.83 57.37 40.29
N GLU A 298 -86.42 58.05 39.28
CA GLU A 298 -87.24 57.39 38.26
C GLU A 298 -86.45 56.35 37.46
N PRO A 299 -87.01 55.14 37.20
CA PRO A 299 -86.30 54.12 36.44
C PRO A 299 -86.12 54.55 34.98
N PRO A 300 -84.92 54.38 34.38
CA PRO A 300 -84.72 54.66 32.98
C PRO A 300 -85.60 53.74 32.12
N LYS A 301 -86.42 54.33 31.25
CA LYS A 301 -87.45 53.62 30.47
C LYS A 301 -86.86 52.63 29.47
N ASN A 302 -86.71 51.37 29.89
CA ASN A 302 -86.49 50.21 29.02
C ASN A 302 -87.40 49.06 29.47
N PRO A 303 -88.36 48.60 28.65
CA PRO A 303 -89.30 47.56 29.06
C PRO A 303 -88.73 46.15 28.86
N LYS A 304 -88.15 45.56 29.91
CA LYS A 304 -87.97 44.10 30.07
C LYS A 304 -87.69 43.76 31.54
N GLN A 305 -88.45 42.79 32.06
CA GLN A 305 -88.36 42.20 33.41
C GLN A 305 -88.49 43.18 34.59
N GLU A 306 -89.67 43.19 35.21
CA GLU A 306 -89.89 43.76 36.54
C GLU A 306 -89.30 42.80 37.60
N GLU A 307 -87.99 42.89 37.84
CA GLU A 307 -87.36 42.21 38.98
C GLU A 307 -88.02 42.65 40.30
N ASN A 308 -88.39 41.67 41.12
CA ASN A 308 -89.18 41.84 42.33
C ASN A 308 -88.37 42.69 43.35
N PRO A 309 -88.95 43.69 44.03
CA PRO A 309 -88.22 44.51 45.00
C PRO A 309 -87.47 43.73 46.08
N GLN A 310 -87.90 42.50 46.43
CA GLN A 310 -87.14 41.61 47.32
C GLN A 310 -85.83 41.12 46.68
N GLU A 311 -85.85 40.66 45.43
CA GLU A 311 -84.66 40.20 44.68
C GLU A 311 -83.63 41.32 44.52
N LYS A 312 -84.08 42.56 44.31
CA LYS A 312 -83.21 43.76 44.25
C LYS A 312 -82.53 44.04 45.59
N ILE A 313 -83.22 43.85 46.70
CA ILE A 313 -82.66 44.00 48.05
C ILE A 313 -81.63 42.89 48.31
N GLU A 314 -81.92 41.64 47.94
CA GLU A 314 -80.98 40.52 48.09
C GLU A 314 -79.71 40.71 47.25
N LYS A 315 -79.81 41.19 46.00
CA LYS A 315 -78.64 41.56 45.17
C LYS A 315 -77.76 42.60 45.86
N ILE A 316 -78.34 43.72 46.30
CA ILE A 316 -77.61 44.81 46.98
C ILE A 316 -76.95 44.31 48.28
N ILE A 317 -77.61 43.42 49.03
CA ILE A 317 -77.05 42.78 50.22
C ILE A 317 -75.86 41.90 49.85
N ASN A 318 -75.98 41.04 48.84
CA ASN A 318 -74.92 40.14 48.40
C ASN A 318 -73.71 40.91 47.84
N GLU A 319 -73.93 41.93 46.99
CA GLU A 319 -72.89 42.86 46.53
C GLU A 319 -72.16 43.53 47.71
N SER A 320 -72.88 43.90 48.77
CA SER A 320 -72.28 44.53 49.96
C SER A 320 -71.43 43.55 50.79
N PHE A 321 -71.82 42.28 50.86
CA PHE A 321 -71.03 41.22 51.49
C PHE A 321 -69.78 40.88 50.67
N GLU A 322 -69.90 40.76 49.34
CA GLU A 322 -68.75 40.54 48.45
C GLU A 322 -67.76 41.72 48.53
N LEU A 323 -68.26 42.95 48.48
CA LEU A 323 -67.42 44.16 48.59
C LEU A 323 -66.68 44.20 49.94
N TYR A 324 -67.32 43.83 51.04
CA TYR A 324 -66.67 43.75 52.36
C TYR A 324 -65.59 42.66 52.40
N TYR A 325 -65.90 41.47 51.87
CA TYR A 325 -64.97 40.33 51.84
C TYR A 325 -63.74 40.62 50.98
N GLN A 326 -63.94 41.12 49.75
CA GLN A 326 -62.87 41.57 48.86
C GLN A 326 -62.00 42.65 49.53
N LYS A 327 -62.63 43.63 50.20
CA LYS A 327 -61.91 44.71 50.90
C LYS A 327 -60.99 44.19 52.01
N GLU A 328 -61.43 43.25 52.85
CA GLU A 328 -60.56 42.70 53.91
C GLU A 328 -59.47 41.76 53.36
N LEU A 329 -59.73 41.04 52.25
CA LEU A 329 -58.69 40.30 51.53
C LEU A 329 -57.61 41.23 50.96
N GLU A 330 -57.99 42.26 50.20
CA GLU A 330 -57.08 43.26 49.63
C GLU A 330 -56.30 44.00 50.72
N LYS A 331 -56.97 44.34 51.83
CA LYS A 331 -56.33 44.95 53.02
C LYS A 331 -55.25 44.05 53.62
N THR A 332 -55.49 42.74 53.63
CA THR A 332 -54.51 41.74 54.08
C THR A 332 -53.36 41.59 53.08
N GLN A 333 -53.66 41.50 51.78
CA GLN A 333 -52.64 41.44 50.71
C GLN A 333 -51.70 42.65 50.73
N ILE A 334 -52.23 43.88 50.85
CA ILE A 334 -51.41 45.11 50.90
C ILE A 334 -50.49 45.13 52.13
N ARG A 335 -50.96 44.61 53.28
CA ARG A 335 -50.13 44.46 54.49
C ARG A 335 -49.00 43.44 54.27
N LEU A 336 -49.29 42.28 53.69
CA LEU A 336 -48.31 41.23 53.38
C LEU A 336 -47.30 41.67 52.31
N GLU A 337 -47.74 42.37 51.26
CA GLU A 337 -46.88 43.00 50.25
C GLU A 337 -45.86 43.94 50.89
N LYS A 338 -46.31 44.82 51.80
CA LYS A 338 -45.44 45.73 52.53
C LYS A 338 -44.48 44.96 53.44
N ALA A 339 -44.99 43.98 54.19
CA ALA A 339 -44.17 43.17 55.07
C ALA A 339 -43.05 42.41 54.32
N LYS A 340 -43.35 41.90 53.11
CA LYS A 340 -42.41 41.25 52.17
C LYS A 340 -41.40 42.22 51.55
N LYS A 341 -41.74 43.50 51.38
CA LYS A 341 -40.79 44.55 50.96
C LYS A 341 -39.87 44.95 52.10
N ASP A 342 -40.43 45.18 53.29
CA ASP A 342 -39.68 45.51 54.50
C ASP A 342 -38.78 44.35 54.96
N SER A 343 -39.14 43.09 54.67
CA SER A 343 -38.38 41.90 55.09
C SER A 343 -37.04 41.73 54.38
N PHE A 344 -36.83 42.32 53.20
CA PHE A 344 -35.49 42.34 52.59
C PHE A 344 -34.51 43.15 53.44
N ASN A 345 -34.93 44.34 53.91
CA ASN A 345 -34.10 45.15 54.80
C ASN A 345 -33.84 44.44 56.14
N ALA A 346 -34.86 43.78 56.70
CA ALA A 346 -34.72 42.98 57.92
C ALA A 346 -33.80 41.75 57.74
N TYR A 347 -33.77 41.18 56.53
CA TYR A 347 -32.88 40.08 56.17
C TYR A 347 -31.43 40.53 55.95
N ASP A 348 -31.22 41.71 55.35
CA ASP A 348 -29.89 42.30 55.20
C ASP A 348 -29.32 42.75 56.57
N ASP A 349 -30.15 43.29 57.47
CA ASP A 349 -29.79 43.51 58.88
C ASP A 349 -29.39 42.19 59.57
N LEU A 350 -30.15 41.12 59.36
CA LEU A 350 -29.83 39.79 59.91
C LEU A 350 -28.49 39.28 59.38
N LYS A 351 -28.21 39.43 58.08
CA LYS A 351 -26.91 39.09 57.48
C LYS A 351 -25.77 39.93 58.04
N MET A 352 -25.96 41.25 58.21
CA MET A 352 -24.96 42.10 58.86
C MET A 352 -24.70 41.69 60.30
N ASN A 353 -25.74 41.38 61.08
CA ASN A 353 -25.59 40.91 62.45
C ASN A 353 -24.79 39.59 62.53
N LEU A 354 -25.09 38.62 61.66
CA LEU A 354 -24.33 37.36 61.56
C LEU A 354 -22.87 37.58 61.15
N ASN A 355 -22.61 38.45 60.17
CA ASN A 355 -21.25 38.80 59.73
C ASN A 355 -20.45 39.52 60.84
N ASN A 356 -21.13 40.23 61.74
CA ASN A 356 -20.56 40.84 62.95
C ASN A 356 -20.35 39.84 64.10
N GLY A 357 -20.62 38.54 63.90
CA GLY A 357 -20.37 37.48 64.88
C GLY A 357 -21.47 37.21 65.89
N LEU A 358 -22.66 37.81 65.75
CA LEU A 358 -23.82 37.50 66.60
C LEU A 358 -24.40 36.13 66.25
N SER A 359 -24.97 35.43 67.23
CA SER A 359 -25.68 34.17 66.94
C SER A 359 -26.99 34.44 66.18
N ILE A 360 -27.49 33.41 65.48
CA ILE A 360 -28.77 33.45 64.74
C ILE A 360 -29.93 33.91 65.65
N ILE A 361 -29.95 33.45 66.91
CA ILE A 361 -31.00 33.77 67.87
C ILE A 361 -30.93 35.24 68.31
N GLU A 362 -29.73 35.81 68.42
CA GLU A 362 -29.53 37.23 68.77
C GLU A 362 -29.82 38.14 67.57
N ALA A 363 -29.35 37.78 66.37
CA ALA A 363 -29.68 38.48 65.13
C ALA A 363 -31.20 38.53 64.88
N LEU A 364 -31.91 37.41 65.09
CA LEU A 364 -33.36 37.35 65.02
C LEU A 364 -34.04 38.27 66.06
N LYS A 365 -33.56 38.28 67.32
CA LYS A 365 -34.09 39.17 68.37
C LYS A 365 -33.87 40.66 68.04
N ILE A 366 -32.74 41.01 67.44
CA ILE A 366 -32.45 42.39 67.03
C ILE A 366 -33.43 42.84 65.93
N ILE A 367 -33.68 42.02 64.91
CA ILE A 367 -34.65 42.38 63.86
C ILE A 367 -36.10 42.37 64.37
N GLN A 368 -36.44 41.48 65.31
CA GLN A 368 -37.73 41.49 66.01
C GLN A 368 -37.97 42.85 66.71
N GLN A 369 -36.99 43.36 67.45
CA GLN A 369 -37.07 44.65 68.14
C GLN A 369 -37.10 45.86 67.19
N LYS A 370 -36.38 45.78 66.06
CA LYS A 370 -36.26 46.85 65.05
C LYS A 370 -37.54 46.99 64.20
N TYR A 371 -38.08 45.89 63.67
CA TYR A 371 -39.18 45.93 62.70
C TYR A 371 -40.57 45.80 63.31
N ARG A 372 -40.72 45.09 64.44
CA ARG A 372 -41.98 44.99 65.23
C ARG A 372 -43.22 44.54 64.43
N ASN A 373 -43.02 43.85 63.30
CA ASN A 373 -44.05 43.28 62.46
C ASN A 373 -43.73 41.80 62.22
N GLU A 374 -44.63 40.91 62.63
CA GLU A 374 -44.40 39.47 62.65
C GLU A 374 -44.21 38.89 61.24
N ASP A 375 -45.03 39.30 60.27
CA ASP A 375 -44.91 38.90 58.86
C ASP A 375 -43.55 39.29 58.27
N THR A 376 -43.06 40.49 58.55
CA THR A 376 -41.73 40.97 58.12
C THR A 376 -40.60 40.09 58.68
N ILE A 377 -40.71 39.70 59.95
CA ILE A 377 -39.72 38.84 60.63
C ILE A 377 -39.80 37.41 60.07
N ASN A 378 -41.00 36.90 59.81
CA ASN A 378 -41.24 35.58 59.25
C ASN A 378 -40.71 35.48 57.80
N PHE A 379 -40.99 36.48 56.95
CA PHE A 379 -40.43 36.52 55.59
C PHE A 379 -38.90 36.65 55.60
N ALA A 380 -38.30 37.44 56.50
CA ALA A 380 -36.84 37.50 56.65
C ALA A 380 -36.24 36.16 57.11
N SER A 381 -36.94 35.45 58.00
CA SER A 381 -36.56 34.10 58.47
C SER A 381 -36.69 33.04 57.38
N LEU A 382 -37.66 33.18 56.47
CA LEU A 382 -37.80 32.32 55.27
C LEU A 382 -36.69 32.58 54.25
N LEU A 383 -36.32 33.84 54.02
CA LEU A 383 -35.17 34.20 53.18
C LEU A 383 -33.85 33.61 53.74
N PHE A 384 -33.68 33.64 55.07
CA PHE A 384 -32.54 33.02 55.74
C PHE A 384 -32.57 31.48 55.68
N SER A 385 -33.74 30.87 55.85
CA SER A 385 -33.93 29.42 55.69
C SER A 385 -33.61 28.95 54.27
N LYS A 386 -33.95 29.75 53.25
CA LYS A 386 -33.58 29.48 51.85
C LYS A 386 -32.06 29.43 51.68
N ASP A 387 -31.31 30.40 52.21
CA ASP A 387 -29.85 30.40 52.09
C ASP A 387 -29.19 29.22 52.84
N ILE A 388 -29.73 28.79 53.99
CA ILE A 388 -29.29 27.55 54.67
C ILE A 388 -29.51 26.32 53.76
N LEU A 389 -30.66 26.21 53.11
CA LEU A 389 -30.94 25.10 52.19
C LEU A 389 -30.01 25.11 50.97
N ASN A 390 -29.77 26.28 50.36
CA ASN A 390 -28.83 26.44 49.25
C ASN A 390 -27.38 26.05 49.63
N ILE A 391 -26.97 26.30 50.89
CA ILE A 391 -25.65 25.89 51.41
C ILE A 391 -25.60 24.37 51.56
N LYS A 392 -26.63 23.77 52.18
CA LYS A 392 -26.71 22.32 52.39
C LYS A 392 -26.74 21.53 51.07
N GLU A 393 -27.42 22.06 50.04
CA GLU A 393 -27.42 21.49 48.70
C GLU A 393 -25.99 21.46 48.11
N LYS A 394 -25.28 22.58 48.19
CA LYS A 394 -23.87 22.68 47.74
C LYS A 394 -22.91 21.82 48.57
N GLU A 395 -23.18 21.59 49.85
CA GLU A 395 -22.41 20.64 50.67
C GLU A 395 -22.57 19.19 50.19
N LEU A 396 -23.77 18.82 49.70
CA LEU A 396 -24.02 17.51 49.09
C LEU A 396 -23.36 17.39 47.71
N GLU A 397 -23.45 18.41 46.87
CA GLU A 397 -22.70 18.49 45.59
C GLU A 397 -21.19 18.33 45.84
N LEU A 398 -20.62 19.13 46.75
CA LEU A 398 -19.20 19.07 47.12
C LEU A 398 -18.76 17.72 47.72
N LYS A 399 -19.68 16.97 48.34
CA LYS A 399 -19.41 15.59 48.77
C LYS A 399 -19.38 14.63 47.58
N SER A 400 -20.37 14.71 46.69
CA SER A 400 -20.43 13.88 45.48
C SER A 400 -19.21 14.08 44.58
N LEU A 401 -18.80 15.33 44.33
CA LEU A 401 -17.62 15.64 43.51
C LEU A 401 -16.31 15.14 44.15
N LYS A 402 -16.22 15.04 45.48
CA LYS A 402 -15.05 14.45 46.15
C LYS A 402 -15.01 12.93 45.99
N GLU A 403 -16.14 12.27 46.16
CA GLU A 403 -16.26 10.81 45.97
C GLU A 403 -15.95 10.40 44.51
N GLU A 404 -16.40 11.21 43.55
CA GLU A 404 -16.07 11.05 42.12
C GLU A 404 -14.59 11.33 41.81
N LEU A 405 -14.00 12.36 42.43
CA LEU A 405 -12.57 12.69 42.27
C LEU A 405 -11.65 11.60 42.85
N GLU A 406 -11.97 11.04 44.02
CA GLU A 406 -11.23 9.92 44.62
C GLU A 406 -11.32 8.66 43.74
N SER A 407 -12.50 8.36 43.19
CA SER A 407 -12.69 7.29 42.20
C SER A 407 -11.83 7.51 40.94
N SER A 408 -11.82 8.73 40.40
CA SER A 408 -11.02 9.11 39.23
C SER A 408 -9.52 8.91 39.46
N TYR A 409 -8.99 9.33 40.62
CA TYR A 409 -7.59 9.08 40.99
C TYR A 409 -7.28 7.58 41.12
N HIS A 410 -8.20 6.77 41.66
CA HIS A 410 -7.98 5.32 41.75
C HIS A 410 -7.90 4.68 40.36
N ILE A 411 -8.78 5.08 39.43
CA ILE A 411 -8.76 4.62 38.03
C ILE A 411 -7.45 5.05 37.33
N GLN A 412 -7.02 6.30 37.53
CA GLN A 412 -5.76 6.82 36.97
C GLN A 412 -4.54 6.01 37.43
N ASN A 413 -4.49 5.65 38.72
CA ASN A 413 -3.40 4.83 39.26
C ASN A 413 -3.39 3.42 38.64
N THR A 414 -4.56 2.78 38.51
CA THR A 414 -4.67 1.45 37.86
C THR A 414 -4.28 1.50 36.38
N LEU A 415 -4.59 2.58 35.66
CA LEU A 415 -4.13 2.78 34.28
C LEU A 415 -2.61 3.00 34.18
N ASN A 416 -2.00 3.74 35.11
CA ASN A 416 -0.54 3.88 35.18
C ASN A 416 0.16 2.54 35.47
N ASP A 417 -0.40 1.70 36.34
CA ASP A 417 0.11 0.34 36.59
C ASP A 417 0.04 -0.53 35.34
N GLU A 418 -1.02 -0.41 34.53
CA GLU A 418 -1.12 -1.08 33.23
C GLU A 418 -0.11 -0.56 32.21
N ILE A 419 0.05 0.76 32.10
CA ILE A 419 1.04 1.39 31.21
C ILE A 419 2.44 0.89 31.56
N THR A 420 2.82 0.91 32.84
CA THR A 420 4.12 0.42 33.33
C THR A 420 4.38 -1.04 32.94
N LYS A 421 3.38 -1.93 33.11
CA LYS A 421 3.46 -3.34 32.69
C LYS A 421 3.60 -3.51 31.18
N ARG A 422 2.94 -2.65 30.39
CA ARG A 422 3.06 -2.63 28.91
C ARG A 422 4.43 -2.12 28.47
N GLU A 423 4.96 -1.08 29.10
CA GLU A 423 6.31 -0.54 28.84
C GLU A 423 7.40 -1.56 29.18
N GLU A 424 7.32 -2.23 30.33
CA GLU A 424 8.18 -3.38 30.65
C GLU A 424 8.15 -4.45 29.56
N THR A 425 6.95 -4.78 29.06
CA THR A 425 6.75 -5.83 28.04
C THR A 425 7.33 -5.39 26.69
N ILE A 426 7.13 -4.13 26.28
CA ILE A 426 7.74 -3.54 25.08
C ILE A 426 9.26 -3.52 25.20
N SER A 427 9.81 -3.20 26.38
CA SER A 427 11.26 -3.19 26.63
C SER A 427 11.85 -4.61 26.54
N LYS A 428 11.19 -5.62 27.12
CA LYS A 428 11.55 -7.04 26.99
C LYS A 428 11.51 -7.50 25.52
N LEU A 429 10.44 -7.17 24.79
CA LEU A 429 10.31 -7.49 23.36
C LEU A 429 11.39 -6.82 22.51
N LYS A 430 11.72 -5.54 22.78
CA LYS A 430 12.81 -4.82 22.10
C LYS A 430 14.17 -5.49 22.33
N GLY A 431 14.42 -5.99 23.55
CA GLY A 431 15.59 -6.82 23.86
C GLY A 431 15.64 -8.09 23.01
N THR A 432 14.55 -8.87 22.97
CA THR A 432 14.44 -10.09 22.15
C THR A 432 14.64 -9.82 20.66
N ILE A 433 14.07 -8.72 20.13
CA ILE A 433 14.25 -8.30 18.74
C ILE A 433 15.72 -7.95 18.47
N GLN A 434 16.40 -7.23 19.36
CA GLN A 434 17.82 -6.91 19.18
C GLN A 434 18.70 -8.18 19.17
N VAL A 435 18.40 -9.16 20.04
CA VAL A 435 19.08 -10.47 20.02
C VAL A 435 18.86 -11.16 18.67
N LYS A 436 17.64 -11.21 18.14
CA LYS A 436 17.34 -11.82 16.84
C LYS A 436 17.94 -11.07 15.65
N VAL A 437 18.05 -9.74 15.71
CA VAL A 437 18.80 -8.94 14.72
C VAL A 437 20.29 -9.28 14.75
N ASN A 438 20.88 -9.45 15.94
CA ASN A 438 22.29 -9.84 16.07
C ASN A 438 22.54 -11.26 15.54
N GLU A 439 21.68 -12.24 15.88
CA GLU A 439 21.73 -13.60 15.33
C GLU A 439 21.63 -13.62 13.80
N MET A 440 20.67 -12.89 13.24
CA MET A 440 20.48 -12.80 11.78
C MET A 440 21.65 -12.09 11.09
N THR A 441 22.33 -11.17 11.77
CA THR A 441 23.54 -10.51 11.27
C THR A 441 24.74 -11.46 11.27
N ALA A 442 24.88 -12.31 12.31
CA ALA A 442 25.91 -13.35 12.36
C ALA A 442 25.70 -14.39 11.24
N LEU A 443 24.49 -14.94 11.11
CA LEU A 443 24.13 -15.86 10.01
C LEU A 443 24.38 -15.26 8.62
N LYS A 444 24.15 -13.95 8.44
CA LYS A 444 24.47 -13.28 7.18
C LYS A 444 25.98 -13.24 6.90
N LEU A 445 26.81 -13.02 7.92
CA LEU A 445 28.27 -13.05 7.78
C LEU A 445 28.76 -14.47 7.49
N GLU A 446 28.23 -15.49 8.19
CA GLU A 446 28.53 -16.91 7.93
C GLU A 446 28.20 -17.29 6.47
N PHE A 447 27.05 -16.86 5.94
CA PHE A 447 26.71 -17.07 4.52
C PHE A 447 27.58 -16.25 3.55
N GLU A 448 28.03 -15.05 3.90
CA GLU A 448 28.94 -14.26 3.06
C GLU A 448 30.35 -14.89 3.03
N GLU A 449 30.84 -15.46 4.13
CA GLU A 449 32.07 -16.26 4.18
C GLU A 449 31.93 -17.58 3.39
N GLU A 450 30.81 -18.30 3.53
CA GLU A 450 30.55 -19.53 2.77
C GLU A 450 30.51 -19.25 1.25
N ILE A 451 29.83 -18.19 0.83
CA ILE A 451 29.77 -17.74 -0.58
C ILE A 451 31.17 -17.39 -1.11
N GLU A 452 32.02 -16.71 -0.34
CA GLU A 452 33.39 -16.40 -0.80
C GLU A 452 34.25 -17.68 -0.90
N SER A 453 34.09 -18.62 0.02
CA SER A 453 34.77 -19.93 -0.04
C SER A 453 34.34 -20.74 -1.28
N LEU A 454 33.06 -20.64 -1.67
CA LEU A 454 32.53 -21.28 -2.89
C LEU A 454 33.08 -20.63 -4.17
N LYS A 455 33.26 -19.29 -4.21
CA LYS A 455 33.93 -18.62 -5.32
C LYS A 455 35.41 -19.03 -5.43
N GLU A 456 36.12 -19.13 -4.32
CA GLU A 456 37.49 -19.65 -4.30
C GLU A 456 37.56 -21.08 -4.83
N ALA A 457 36.60 -21.94 -4.46
CA ALA A 457 36.49 -23.29 -4.99
C ALA A 457 36.18 -23.29 -6.49
N GLU A 458 35.26 -22.43 -6.96
CA GLU A 458 34.92 -22.30 -8.39
C GLU A 458 36.10 -21.81 -9.24
N LEU A 459 36.92 -20.89 -8.71
CA LEU A 459 38.17 -20.45 -9.36
C LEU A 459 39.17 -21.61 -9.46
N LYS A 460 39.41 -22.34 -8.36
CA LYS A 460 40.29 -23.52 -8.34
C LYS A 460 39.79 -24.63 -9.28
N PHE A 461 38.47 -24.81 -9.40
CA PHE A 461 37.86 -25.71 -10.39
C PHE A 461 38.08 -25.26 -11.84
N LYS A 462 38.05 -23.96 -12.13
CA LYS A 462 38.34 -23.43 -13.48
C LYS A 462 39.82 -23.53 -13.85
N GLU A 463 40.73 -23.35 -12.88
CA GLU A 463 42.16 -23.62 -13.07
C GLU A 463 42.42 -25.12 -13.30
N LEU A 464 41.76 -26.00 -12.54
CA LEU A 464 41.81 -27.46 -12.75
C LEU A 464 41.25 -27.86 -14.12
N GLU A 465 40.09 -27.34 -14.55
CA GLU A 465 39.54 -27.59 -15.89
C GLU A 465 40.51 -27.14 -16.99
N LYS A 466 41.17 -25.99 -16.81
CA LYS A 466 42.16 -25.48 -17.77
C LYS A 466 43.37 -26.42 -17.84
N HIS A 467 43.90 -26.85 -16.69
CA HIS A 467 44.99 -27.83 -16.65
C HIS A 467 44.58 -29.21 -17.16
N THR A 468 43.32 -29.62 -17.03
CA THR A 468 42.83 -30.90 -17.60
C THR A 468 42.77 -30.79 -19.12
N LYS A 469 42.29 -29.67 -19.68
CA LYS A 469 42.30 -29.41 -21.14
C LYS A 469 43.72 -29.32 -21.70
N GLU A 470 44.64 -28.65 -21.00
CA GLU A 470 46.07 -28.64 -21.36
C GLU A 470 46.69 -30.04 -21.31
N GLN A 471 46.28 -30.88 -20.35
CA GLN A 471 46.71 -32.28 -20.27
C GLN A 471 46.10 -33.14 -21.38
N ASP A 472 44.82 -32.98 -21.70
CA ASP A 472 44.15 -33.69 -22.80
C ASP A 472 44.78 -33.32 -24.16
N GLU A 473 45.08 -32.04 -24.39
CA GLU A 473 45.83 -31.57 -25.57
C GLU A 473 47.22 -32.24 -25.65
N ILE A 474 48.01 -32.19 -24.56
CA ILE A 474 49.32 -32.86 -24.47
C ILE A 474 49.22 -34.38 -24.66
N ILE A 475 48.17 -35.03 -24.14
CA ILE A 475 47.93 -36.47 -24.33
C ILE A 475 47.64 -36.74 -25.81
N THR A 476 46.83 -35.93 -26.50
CA THR A 476 46.58 -36.13 -27.93
C THR A 476 47.83 -35.89 -28.79
N ASP A 477 48.68 -34.92 -28.45
CA ASP A 477 49.96 -34.73 -29.13
C ASP A 477 50.92 -35.91 -28.89
N LEU A 478 51.00 -36.42 -27.66
CA LEU A 478 51.80 -37.60 -27.32
C LEU A 478 51.26 -38.89 -27.96
N ASP A 479 49.94 -39.05 -28.10
CA ASP A 479 49.36 -40.20 -28.81
C ASP A 479 49.60 -40.10 -30.32
N ASN A 480 49.55 -38.90 -30.91
CA ASN A 480 49.95 -38.65 -32.29
C ASN A 480 51.45 -38.95 -32.52
N GLU A 481 52.33 -38.52 -31.62
CA GLU A 481 53.77 -38.80 -31.67
C GLU A 481 54.04 -40.31 -31.47
N ASN A 482 53.41 -40.96 -30.50
CA ASN A 482 53.50 -42.41 -30.29
C ASN A 482 53.00 -43.19 -31.51
N GLN A 483 51.91 -42.76 -32.16
CA GLN A 483 51.43 -43.39 -33.39
C GLN A 483 52.43 -43.22 -34.54
N SER A 484 53.00 -42.02 -34.71
CA SER A 484 54.05 -41.76 -35.70
C SER A 484 55.30 -42.62 -35.46
N LEU A 485 55.81 -42.66 -34.22
CA LEU A 485 56.92 -43.51 -33.81
C LEU A 485 56.60 -45.01 -33.91
N SER A 486 55.34 -45.41 -33.73
CA SER A 486 54.86 -46.79 -33.92
C SER A 486 54.88 -47.19 -35.39
N ASP A 487 54.46 -46.31 -36.29
CA ASP A 487 54.50 -46.54 -37.74
C ASP A 487 55.94 -46.47 -38.30
N GLU A 488 56.79 -45.58 -37.78
CA GLU A 488 58.23 -45.56 -38.08
C GLU A 488 58.91 -46.85 -37.58
N ASN A 489 58.61 -47.32 -36.36
CA ASN A 489 59.10 -48.60 -35.87
C ASN A 489 58.62 -49.79 -36.70
N LYS A 490 57.41 -49.75 -37.29
CA LYS A 490 56.96 -50.79 -38.25
C LYS A 490 57.80 -50.74 -39.52
N ALA A 491 58.03 -49.56 -40.09
CA ALA A 491 58.88 -49.38 -41.27
C ALA A 491 60.32 -49.85 -41.04
N LEU A 492 60.95 -49.43 -39.94
CA LEU A 492 62.29 -49.86 -39.52
C LEU A 492 62.36 -51.37 -39.23
N LYS A 493 61.28 -51.97 -38.71
CA LYS A 493 61.19 -53.42 -38.49
C LYS A 493 61.05 -54.20 -39.79
N GLU A 494 60.31 -53.69 -40.78
CA GLU A 494 60.30 -54.26 -42.12
C GLU A 494 61.66 -54.12 -42.82
N GLU A 495 62.33 -52.97 -42.70
CA GLU A 495 63.67 -52.77 -43.24
C GLU A 495 64.68 -53.70 -42.57
N LYS A 496 64.60 -53.86 -41.25
CA LYS A 496 65.37 -54.86 -40.51
C LYS A 496 65.11 -56.28 -41.02
N ILE A 497 63.86 -56.67 -41.28
CA ILE A 497 63.54 -58.00 -41.85
C ILE A 497 64.14 -58.15 -43.27
N LYS A 498 64.11 -57.10 -44.09
CA LYS A 498 64.77 -57.08 -45.42
C LYS A 498 66.30 -57.20 -45.29
N LEU A 499 66.90 -56.54 -44.30
CA LEU A 499 68.34 -56.64 -43.97
C LEU A 499 68.74 -58.00 -43.38
N GLU A 500 67.91 -58.61 -42.54
CA GLU A 500 68.12 -59.95 -41.99
C GLU A 500 68.00 -61.02 -43.10
N ALA A 501 67.07 -60.85 -44.05
CA ALA A 501 66.99 -61.69 -45.25
C ALA A 501 68.22 -61.54 -46.14
N ASN A 502 68.69 -60.31 -46.39
CA ASN A 502 69.93 -60.05 -47.14
C ASN A 502 71.18 -60.60 -46.41
N HIS A 503 71.24 -60.49 -45.08
CA HIS A 503 72.31 -61.08 -44.27
C HIS A 503 72.29 -62.60 -44.34
N SER A 504 71.11 -63.23 -44.25
CA SER A 504 70.95 -64.68 -44.39
C SER A 504 71.39 -65.16 -45.78
N PHE A 505 71.01 -64.44 -46.84
CA PHE A 505 71.48 -64.70 -48.21
C PHE A 505 73.01 -64.61 -48.30
N LEU A 506 73.59 -63.47 -47.89
CA LEU A 506 75.05 -63.24 -47.89
C LEU A 506 75.81 -64.27 -47.06
N GLN A 507 75.29 -64.66 -45.90
CA GLN A 507 75.89 -65.65 -45.01
C GLN A 507 75.89 -67.05 -45.63
N ASN A 508 74.84 -67.42 -46.37
CA ASN A 508 74.81 -68.64 -47.17
C ASN A 508 75.81 -68.56 -48.34
N THR A 509 75.91 -67.44 -49.06
CA THR A 509 76.93 -67.27 -50.11
C THR A 509 78.35 -67.36 -49.53
N LEU A 510 78.60 -66.80 -48.35
CA LEU A 510 79.89 -66.86 -47.64
C LEU A 510 80.20 -68.29 -47.17
N LYS A 511 79.17 -69.09 -46.85
CA LYS A 511 79.31 -70.53 -46.57
C LYS A 511 79.72 -71.31 -47.83
N GLU A 512 79.06 -71.09 -48.97
CA GLU A 512 79.46 -71.68 -50.26
C GLU A 512 80.90 -71.28 -50.66
N TYR A 513 81.30 -70.03 -50.45
CA TYR A 513 82.67 -69.58 -50.71
C TYR A 513 83.67 -70.28 -49.79
N LYS A 514 83.36 -70.50 -48.51
CA LYS A 514 84.22 -71.28 -47.59
C LYS A 514 84.31 -72.76 -47.96
N GLU A 515 83.22 -73.35 -48.47
CA GLU A 515 83.21 -74.74 -48.93
C GLU A 515 84.06 -74.90 -50.21
N LYS A 516 84.00 -73.94 -51.14
CA LYS A 516 84.92 -73.83 -52.30
C LYS A 516 86.38 -73.58 -51.88
N GLU A 517 86.61 -72.72 -50.89
CA GLU A 517 87.96 -72.45 -50.35
C GLU A 517 88.58 -73.70 -49.69
N ALA A 518 87.77 -74.49 -48.97
CA ALA A 518 88.20 -75.76 -48.38
C ALA A 518 88.56 -76.80 -49.46
N PHE A 519 87.76 -76.90 -50.52
CA PHE A 519 88.05 -77.75 -51.68
C PHE A 519 89.39 -77.40 -52.34
N TYR A 520 89.61 -76.12 -52.67
CA TYR A 520 90.88 -75.68 -53.28
C TYR A 520 92.08 -75.84 -52.35
N LYS A 521 91.91 -75.67 -51.03
CA LYS A 521 92.97 -75.96 -50.04
C LYS A 521 93.33 -77.45 -49.99
N GLN A 522 92.36 -78.35 -50.22
CA GLN A 522 92.59 -79.79 -50.28
C GLN A 522 93.29 -80.20 -51.58
N GLU A 523 92.91 -79.63 -52.74
CA GLU A 523 93.66 -79.80 -54.00
C GLU A 523 95.11 -79.32 -53.88
N LEU A 524 95.33 -78.14 -53.32
CA LEU A 524 96.67 -77.56 -53.16
C LEU A 524 97.57 -78.40 -52.22
N SER A 525 96.97 -79.06 -51.23
CA SER A 525 97.65 -80.02 -50.35
C SER A 525 98.08 -81.28 -51.12
N ASN A 526 97.18 -81.84 -51.92
CA ASN A 526 97.47 -83.02 -52.75
C ASN A 526 98.57 -82.72 -53.78
N LEU A 527 98.52 -81.55 -54.44
CA LEU A 527 99.53 -81.11 -55.41
C LEU A 527 100.93 -81.05 -54.79
N LYS A 528 101.07 -80.41 -53.61
CA LYS A 528 102.34 -80.36 -52.86
C LYS A 528 102.84 -81.73 -52.38
N SER A 529 101.93 -82.70 -52.21
CA SER A 529 102.32 -84.08 -51.88
C SER A 529 102.90 -84.85 -53.08
N LEU A 530 102.38 -84.61 -54.29
CA LEU A 530 102.98 -85.15 -55.52
C LEU A 530 104.29 -84.46 -55.86
N GLU A 531 104.36 -83.13 -55.72
CA GLU A 531 105.54 -82.31 -56.02
C GLU A 531 106.77 -82.75 -55.21
N LYS A 532 106.60 -82.99 -53.89
CA LYS A 532 107.66 -83.59 -53.05
C LYS A 532 108.07 -85.00 -53.48
N LYS A 533 107.14 -85.78 -54.03
CA LYS A 533 107.38 -87.17 -54.45
C LYS A 533 108.06 -87.27 -55.82
N ALA A 534 107.79 -86.30 -56.71
CA ALA A 534 108.56 -86.10 -57.94
C ALA A 534 109.99 -85.68 -57.61
N MET A 535 110.17 -84.65 -56.76
CA MET A 535 111.48 -84.13 -56.38
C MET A 535 112.39 -85.19 -55.71
N SER A 536 111.83 -86.11 -54.90
CA SER A 536 112.61 -87.24 -54.37
C SER A 536 113.05 -88.24 -55.45
N LEU A 537 112.19 -88.50 -56.44
CA LEU A 537 112.50 -89.42 -57.54
C LEU A 537 113.51 -88.81 -58.53
N GLU A 538 113.47 -87.49 -58.76
CA GLU A 538 114.47 -86.79 -59.58
C GLU A 538 115.86 -86.84 -58.92
N LEU A 539 115.93 -86.59 -57.60
CA LEU A 539 117.18 -86.66 -56.83
C LEU A 539 117.75 -88.10 -56.80
N GLU A 540 116.90 -89.11 -56.73
CA GLU A 540 117.31 -90.53 -56.84
C GLU A 540 117.80 -90.87 -58.26
N ASN A 541 117.15 -90.33 -59.30
CA ASN A 541 117.51 -90.54 -60.70
C ASN A 541 118.83 -89.84 -61.09
N GLU A 542 119.15 -88.66 -60.55
CA GLU A 542 120.50 -88.05 -60.69
C GLU A 542 121.59 -88.86 -59.97
N ASN A 543 121.32 -89.38 -58.77
CA ASN A 543 122.24 -90.26 -58.05
C ASN A 543 122.46 -91.60 -58.76
N LEU A 544 121.47 -92.08 -59.53
CA LEU A 544 121.62 -93.27 -60.38
C LEU A 544 122.39 -92.94 -61.67
N LYS A 545 122.10 -91.82 -62.35
CA LYS A 545 122.84 -91.38 -63.55
C LYS A 545 124.32 -91.13 -63.28
N THR A 546 124.65 -90.45 -62.19
CA THR A 546 126.06 -90.18 -61.82
C THR A 546 126.83 -91.48 -61.55
N LYS A 547 126.20 -92.48 -60.93
CA LYS A 547 126.78 -93.83 -60.79
C LYS A 547 126.88 -94.58 -62.12
N GLU A 548 125.85 -94.54 -62.96
CA GLU A 548 125.86 -95.16 -64.29
C GLU A 548 126.96 -94.57 -65.18
N GLN A 549 127.19 -93.26 -65.08
CA GLN A 549 128.22 -92.55 -65.83
C GLN A 549 129.63 -92.87 -65.30
N GLY A 550 129.82 -92.92 -63.98
CA GLY A 550 131.06 -93.42 -63.37
C GLY A 550 131.39 -94.86 -63.80
N PHE A 551 130.43 -95.78 -63.75
CA PHE A 551 130.63 -97.16 -64.22
C PHE A 551 130.89 -97.26 -65.74
N LYS A 552 130.35 -96.33 -66.55
CA LYS A 552 130.67 -96.23 -67.99
C LYS A 552 132.09 -95.72 -68.23
N GLU A 553 132.57 -94.78 -67.43
CA GLU A 553 133.94 -94.26 -67.51
C GLU A 553 134.96 -95.30 -67.02
N GLU A 554 134.69 -96.02 -65.92
CA GLU A 554 135.48 -97.19 -65.51
C GLU A 554 135.51 -98.30 -66.59
N LEU A 555 134.37 -98.61 -67.21
CA LEU A 555 134.31 -99.57 -68.32
C LEU A 555 135.08 -99.09 -69.56
N LEU A 556 135.05 -97.80 -69.88
CA LEU A 556 135.81 -97.23 -70.99
C LEU A 556 137.31 -97.25 -70.73
N GLU A 557 137.74 -96.89 -69.53
CA GLU A 557 139.17 -96.90 -69.17
C GLU A 557 139.71 -98.34 -69.08
N LEU A 558 138.93 -99.28 -68.54
CA LEU A 558 139.29 -100.70 -68.46
C LEU A 558 139.34 -101.35 -69.86
N ASN A 559 138.37 -101.06 -70.73
CA ASN A 559 138.33 -101.56 -72.12
C ASN A 559 139.41 -100.89 -72.99
N GLY A 560 139.79 -99.65 -72.70
CA GLY A 560 140.97 -98.99 -73.26
C GLY A 560 142.27 -99.71 -72.89
N LYS A 561 142.52 -99.90 -71.59
CA LYS A 561 143.68 -100.66 -71.07
C LYS A 561 143.72 -102.09 -71.62
N LEU A 562 142.57 -102.75 -71.75
CA LEU A 562 142.46 -104.09 -72.34
C LEU A 562 142.80 -104.10 -73.85
N LYS A 563 142.35 -103.09 -74.61
CA LYS A 563 142.70 -102.95 -76.04
C LYS A 563 144.17 -102.66 -76.28
N ASP A 564 144.79 -101.80 -75.46
CA ASP A 564 146.21 -101.51 -75.59
C ASP A 564 147.07 -102.70 -75.13
N SER A 565 146.63 -103.47 -74.13
CA SER A 565 147.23 -104.77 -73.80
C SER A 565 147.15 -105.75 -74.98
N PHE A 566 145.97 -105.94 -75.59
CA PHE A 566 145.81 -106.80 -76.77
C PHE A 566 146.64 -106.32 -77.98
N ARG A 567 146.81 -105.01 -78.16
CA ARG A 567 147.72 -104.46 -79.18
C ARG A 567 149.18 -104.77 -78.89
N GLN A 568 149.62 -104.59 -77.64
CA GLN A 568 150.99 -104.89 -77.24
C GLN A 568 151.30 -106.38 -77.31
N GLU A 569 150.36 -107.26 -76.95
CA GLU A 569 150.48 -108.71 -77.19
C GLU A 569 150.56 -109.04 -78.68
N PHE A 570 149.69 -108.46 -79.52
CA PHE A 570 149.72 -108.72 -80.97
C PHE A 570 150.99 -108.21 -81.66
N GLU A 571 151.56 -107.08 -81.22
CA GLU A 571 152.85 -106.62 -81.72
C GLU A 571 154.04 -107.41 -81.15
N LEU A 572 153.99 -107.87 -79.90
CA LEU A 572 154.96 -108.82 -79.32
C LEU A 572 154.93 -110.18 -80.02
N GLU A 573 153.76 -110.68 -80.39
CA GLU A 573 153.60 -111.95 -81.10
C GLU A 573 154.06 -111.81 -82.56
N ARG A 574 153.74 -110.70 -83.24
CA ARG A 574 154.30 -110.36 -84.56
C ARG A 574 155.83 -110.25 -84.52
N LEU A 575 156.38 -109.56 -83.53
CA LEU A 575 157.83 -109.44 -83.33
C LEU A 575 158.50 -110.77 -82.97
N ASN A 576 157.83 -111.67 -82.22
CA ASN A 576 158.34 -113.01 -81.96
C ASN A 576 158.32 -113.90 -83.21
N LEU A 577 157.28 -113.81 -84.05
CA LEU A 577 157.25 -114.46 -85.36
C LEU A 577 158.36 -113.93 -86.27
N GLU A 578 158.57 -112.61 -86.32
CA GLU A 578 159.63 -111.97 -87.10
C GLU A 578 161.04 -112.36 -86.59
N ASN A 579 161.25 -112.39 -85.26
CA ASN A 579 162.51 -112.79 -84.63
C ASN A 579 162.81 -114.30 -84.78
N THR A 580 161.79 -115.16 -84.77
CA THR A 580 161.96 -116.60 -85.07
C THR A 580 162.20 -116.84 -86.56
N HIS A 581 161.56 -116.10 -87.46
CA HIS A 581 161.84 -116.16 -88.89
C HIS A 581 163.27 -115.70 -89.20
N LEU A 582 163.73 -114.61 -88.57
CA LEU A 582 165.11 -114.12 -88.67
C LEU A 582 166.12 -115.14 -88.11
N LYS A 583 165.84 -115.79 -86.96
CA LYS A 583 166.71 -116.86 -86.42
C LYS A 583 166.82 -118.06 -87.37
N ASN A 584 165.72 -118.44 -88.03
CA ASN A 584 165.74 -119.53 -89.01
C ASN A 584 166.53 -119.15 -90.27
N SER A 585 166.33 -117.94 -90.82
CA SER A 585 167.12 -117.45 -91.96
C SER A 585 168.61 -117.25 -91.62
N LEU A 586 168.94 -116.83 -90.39
CA LEU A 586 170.32 -116.73 -89.93
C LEU A 586 170.99 -118.11 -89.83
N LYS A 587 170.23 -119.14 -89.41
CA LYS A 587 170.70 -120.53 -89.38
C LYS A 587 170.94 -121.08 -90.80
N GLU A 588 169.99 -120.88 -91.71
CA GLU A 588 170.20 -121.24 -93.13
C GLU A 588 171.40 -120.50 -93.75
N SER A 589 171.66 -119.25 -93.33
CA SER A 589 172.83 -118.48 -93.79
C SER A 589 174.13 -119.10 -93.28
N ASN A 590 174.20 -119.51 -92.01
CA ASN A 590 175.36 -120.21 -91.45
C ASN A 590 175.59 -121.56 -92.13
N ASP A 591 174.55 -122.37 -92.37
CA ASP A 591 174.68 -123.68 -93.03
C ASP A 591 175.17 -123.53 -94.50
N LYS A 592 174.79 -122.43 -95.17
CA LYS A 592 175.34 -122.04 -96.48
C LYS A 592 176.78 -121.53 -96.37
N GLU A 593 177.12 -120.73 -95.37
CA GLU A 593 178.50 -120.24 -95.16
C GLU A 593 179.47 -121.38 -94.85
N GLN A 594 179.04 -122.37 -94.06
CA GLN A 594 179.80 -123.59 -93.75
C GLN A 594 180.14 -124.36 -95.04
N THR A 595 179.14 -124.59 -95.90
CA THR A 595 179.32 -125.28 -97.19
C THR A 595 180.07 -124.45 -98.24
N TYR A 596 180.12 -123.12 -98.12
CA TYR A 596 181.05 -122.30 -98.91
C TYR A 596 182.50 -122.42 -98.42
N LYS A 597 182.75 -122.47 -97.11
CA LYS A 597 184.12 -122.68 -96.55
C LYS A 597 184.71 -124.03 -96.98
N GLU A 598 183.92 -125.11 -96.96
CA GLU A 598 184.32 -126.42 -97.50
C GLU A 598 184.62 -126.41 -99.01
N ARG A 599 184.11 -125.41 -99.74
CA ARG A 599 184.28 -125.26 -101.19
C ARG A 599 185.46 -124.35 -101.54
N ILE A 600 185.73 -123.33 -100.73
CA ILE A 600 186.90 -122.45 -100.84
C ILE A 600 188.19 -123.24 -100.57
N ALA A 601 188.26 -124.01 -99.48
CA ALA A 601 189.43 -124.86 -99.16
C ALA A 601 189.74 -125.91 -100.25
N LYS A 602 188.73 -126.33 -101.02
CA LYS A 602 188.87 -127.21 -102.19
C LYS A 602 189.38 -126.50 -103.45
N LEU A 603 189.17 -125.19 -103.56
CA LEU A 603 189.65 -124.36 -104.67
C LEU A 603 191.07 -123.83 -104.43
N GLU A 604 191.40 -123.49 -103.18
CA GLU A 604 192.74 -122.99 -102.81
C GLU A 604 193.84 -124.03 -103.06
N SER A 605 193.63 -125.28 -102.65
CA SER A 605 194.57 -126.39 -102.95
C SER A 605 194.63 -126.78 -104.43
N GLN A 606 193.62 -126.41 -105.24
CA GLN A 606 193.70 -126.52 -106.70
C GLN A 606 194.46 -125.34 -107.32
N LEU A 607 194.41 -124.15 -106.73
CA LEU A 607 195.12 -122.97 -107.20
C LEU A 607 196.65 -123.12 -107.05
N GLU A 608 197.12 -123.67 -105.93
CA GLU A 608 198.56 -123.97 -105.73
C GLU A 608 199.12 -124.95 -106.77
N SER A 609 198.29 -125.84 -107.32
CA SER A 609 198.72 -126.77 -108.39
C SER A 609 199.00 -126.09 -109.73
N PHE A 610 198.47 -124.89 -109.96
CA PHE A 610 198.38 -124.29 -111.30
C PHE A 610 199.48 -123.27 -111.61
N LEU A 611 200.02 -122.57 -110.59
CA LEU A 611 200.80 -121.35 -110.80
C LEU A 611 202.28 -121.58 -111.17
N ASN A 612 202.88 -122.71 -110.78
CA ASN A 612 204.33 -122.95 -110.93
C ASN A 612 204.75 -123.74 -112.18
N GLN A 613 203.84 -124.05 -113.11
CA GLN A 613 204.17 -124.76 -114.36
C GLN A 613 204.20 -123.85 -115.62
N ALA A 614 203.87 -122.56 -115.49
CA ALA A 614 203.82 -121.59 -116.59
C ALA A 614 205.06 -120.66 -116.61
N LEU A 615 206.08 -121.02 -117.40
CA LEU A 615 207.32 -120.26 -117.60
C LEU A 615 207.23 -119.29 -118.80
N LYS A 616 207.73 -118.05 -118.64
CA LYS A 616 207.96 -117.01 -119.70
C LYS A 616 206.63 -116.44 -120.27
N ALA A 617 206.50 -115.21 -120.78
CA ALA A 617 207.38 -114.09 -121.17
C ALA A 617 206.50 -112.80 -121.25
N GLN A 618 206.92 -111.53 -121.39
CA GLN A 618 208.18 -110.73 -121.30
C GLN A 618 207.77 -109.23 -121.46
N GLU A 619 208.45 -108.17 -121.00
CA GLU A 619 209.59 -107.99 -120.08
C GLU A 619 209.70 -106.49 -119.64
N GLU A 620 210.08 -106.23 -118.37
CA GLU A 620 210.78 -105.02 -117.86
C GLU A 620 210.14 -103.59 -117.91
N PRO A 621 210.70 -102.57 -117.19
CA PRO A 621 211.81 -102.60 -116.22
C PRO A 621 211.55 -101.94 -114.82
N LYS A 622 212.30 -102.45 -113.82
CA LYS A 622 212.96 -101.74 -112.70
C LYS A 622 212.19 -100.81 -111.73
N LYS A 623 212.41 -101.14 -110.44
CA LYS A 623 212.79 -100.23 -109.32
C LYS A 623 211.70 -99.30 -108.74
N GLU A 624 211.81 -98.80 -107.50
CA GLU A 624 212.81 -99.07 -106.44
C GLU A 624 212.24 -99.16 -105.02
N LEU A 625 213.13 -99.54 -104.09
CA LEU A 625 213.07 -99.36 -102.64
C LEU A 625 212.27 -98.15 -102.13
N ARG A 626 211.53 -98.41 -101.05
CA ARG A 626 211.29 -97.52 -99.88
C ARG A 626 210.54 -96.22 -100.17
N SER A 627 210.10 -95.62 -99.05
CA SER A 627 209.99 -94.16 -98.91
C SER A 627 208.77 -93.54 -99.63
N ARG A 628 208.26 -92.37 -99.22
CA ARG A 628 208.44 -91.63 -97.96
C ARG A 628 207.31 -90.60 -97.83
N ASP A 629 207.29 -89.94 -96.67
CA ASP A 629 206.96 -88.52 -96.51
C ASP A 629 205.67 -87.96 -97.17
N ILE A 630 204.67 -87.74 -96.30
CA ILE A 630 204.14 -86.39 -96.02
C ILE A 630 203.32 -85.69 -97.13
N LEU A 631 203.13 -86.33 -98.30
CA LEU A 631 202.19 -85.90 -99.34
C LEU A 631 201.26 -87.05 -99.75
N GLY A 632 199.96 -86.75 -99.89
CA GLY A 632 199.04 -87.52 -100.74
C GLY A 632 198.83 -89.01 -100.41
N GLY A 633 198.54 -89.37 -99.16
CA GLY A 633 198.04 -90.71 -98.82
C GLY A 633 196.57 -90.90 -99.23
N VAL A 634 196.34 -91.08 -100.53
CA VAL A 634 195.02 -91.19 -101.21
C VAL A 634 194.71 -92.64 -101.56
#